data_AF-A0A174U8X8-F1
#
_entry.id   AF-A0A174U8X8-F1
#
_cell.length_a   1.000
_cell.length_b   1.000
_cell.length_c   1.000
_cell.angle_alpha   90.00
_cell.angle_beta   90.00
_cell.angle_gamma   90.00
#
_symmetry.space_group_name_H-M   'P 1'
#
loop_
_entity.id
_entity.type
_entity.pdbx_description
1 polymer ?
#
loop_
_entity_poly.entity_id
_entity_poly.type
_entity_poly.pdbx_seq_one_letter_code
_entity_poly.pdbx_strand_id
1 'polypeptide(L)' 'MSIKIDKSAYEKLIKEDLDFLNKHCPNSLELDHIKLIVCSSIDWHYPEKTKSMCLKDKTKECNLCHECDVYVLNPSY' A
#
# COMPACT_ATOMS: atom_id res chain seq x y z
N MET A 1 17.57 1.92 17.45
CA MET A 1 18.32 1.80 16.18
C MET A 1 17.29 1.54 15.09
N SER A 2 16.92 2.54 14.30
CA SER A 2 15.91 2.36 13.25
C SER A 2 16.59 1.80 12.01
N ILE A 3 16.52 0.49 11.83
CA ILE A 3 16.98 -0.16 10.61
C ILE A 3 16.00 0.26 9.51
N LYS A 4 16.42 1.19 8.65
CA LYS A 4 15.67 1.54 7.44
C LYS A 4 15.97 0.48 6.39
N ILE A 5 15.27 -0.64 6.45
CA ILE A 5 15.26 -1.65 5.38
C ILE A 5 14.50 -1.08 4.19
N ASP A 6 14.97 -1.36 2.97
CA ASP A 6 14.29 -0.95 1.75
C ASP A 6 12.97 -1.74 1.56
N LYS A 7 11.99 -1.16 0.86
CA LYS A 7 10.68 -1.79 0.64
C LYS A 7 10.84 -3.16 -0.05
N SER A 8 11.71 -3.26 -1.06
CA SER A 8 11.94 -4.50 -1.80
C SER A 8 12.56 -5.59 -0.94
N ALA A 9 13.52 -5.26 -0.07
CA ALA A 9 14.08 -6.20 0.89
C ALA A 9 13.04 -6.63 1.93
N TYR A 10 12.17 -5.73 2.40
CA TYR A 10 11.07 -6.09 3.30
C TYR A 10 10.07 -7.04 2.63
N GLU A 11 9.65 -6.76 1.40
CA GLU A 11 8.75 -7.62 0.62
C GLU A 11 9.33 -9.02 0.39
N LYS A 12 10.66 -9.14 0.20
CA LYS A 12 11.34 -10.43 0.09
C LYS A 12 11.23 -11.25 1.38
N LEU A 13 11.47 -10.62 2.53
CA LEU A 13 11.32 -11.28 3.84
C LEU A 13 9.90 -11.79 4.05
N ILE A 14 8.91 -10.93 3.77
CA ILE A 14 7.50 -11.32 3.83
C ILE A 14 7.22 -12.53 2.94
N LYS A 15 7.73 -12.54 1.71
CA LYS A 15 7.56 -13.66 0.79
C LYS A 15 8.19 -14.95 1.32
N GLU A 16 9.39 -14.89 1.89
CA GLU A 16 10.06 -16.05 2.49
C GLU A 16 9.25 -16.64 3.65
N ASP A 17 8.70 -15.79 4.52
CA ASP A 17 7.82 -16.22 5.61
C ASP A 17 6.54 -16.85 5.09
N LEU A 18 5.93 -16.28 4.05
CA LEU A 18 4.74 -16.85 3.41
C LEU A 18 5.02 -18.20 2.74
N ASP A 19 6.15 -18.35 2.06
CA ASP A 19 6.55 -19.62 1.43
C ASP A 19 6.82 -20.70 2.49
N PHE A 20 7.44 -20.32 3.61
CA PHE A 20 7.62 -21.20 4.77
C PHE A 20 6.26 -21.66 5.33
N LEU A 21 5.34 -20.72 5.58
CA LEU A 21 4.01 -21.03 6.10
C LEU A 21 3.22 -21.92 5.14
N ASN A 22 3.24 -21.62 3.84
CA ASN A 22 2.55 -22.44 2.83
C ASN A 22 3.10 -23.87 2.76
N LYS A 23 4.41 -24.05 2.93
CA LYS A 23 5.05 -25.37 2.90
C LYS A 23 4.74 -26.19 4.15
N HIS A 24 4.73 -25.56 5.33
CA HIS A 24 4.60 -26.25 6.61
C HIS A 24 3.16 -26.37 7.10
N CYS A 25 2.28 -25.43 6.73
CA CYS A 25 0.89 -25.35 7.19
C CYS A 25 -0.08 -24.97 6.06
N PRO A 26 -0.21 -25.77 4.98
CA PRO A 26 -1.00 -25.40 3.80
C PRO A 26 -2.50 -25.23 4.05
N ASN A 27 -3.06 -25.89 5.08
CA ASN A 27 -4.50 -25.93 5.36
C ASN A 27 -4.85 -25.47 6.77
N SER A 28 -4.19 -24.43 7.29
CA SER A 28 -4.58 -23.84 8.58
C SER A 28 -5.73 -22.84 8.40
N LEU A 29 -6.74 -22.92 9.27
CA LEU A 29 -7.85 -21.94 9.34
C LEU A 29 -7.34 -20.51 9.56
N GLU A 30 -6.15 -20.37 10.14
CA GLU A 30 -5.54 -19.09 10.49
C GLU A 30 -4.56 -18.60 9.40
N LEU A 31 -4.22 -19.43 8.41
CA LEU A 31 -3.21 -19.08 7.40
C LEU A 31 -3.62 -17.84 6.61
N ASP A 32 -4.88 -17.74 6.22
CA ASP A 32 -5.39 -16.59 5.46
C ASP A 32 -5.39 -15.31 6.30
N HIS A 33 -5.68 -15.44 7.60
CA HIS A 33 -5.62 -14.31 8.53
C HIS A 33 -4.17 -13.83 8.71
N ILE A 34 -3.24 -14.76 8.91
CA ILE A 34 -1.80 -14.45 9.03
C ILE A 34 -1.29 -13.80 7.74
N LYS A 35 -1.62 -14.36 6.57
CA LYS A 35 -1.30 -13.76 5.26
C LYS A 35 -1.79 -12.32 5.15
N LEU A 36 -3.03 -12.07 5.56
CA LEU A 36 -3.62 -10.74 5.49
C LEU A 36 -2.86 -9.75 6.39
N ILE A 37 -2.61 -10.10 7.64
CA ILE A 37 -1.85 -9.24 8.57
C ILE A 37 -0.45 -8.94 8.03
N VAL A 38 0.26 -9.97 7.58
CA VAL A 38 1.65 -9.86 7.12
C VAL A 38 1.73 -9.06 5.82
N CYS A 39 0.77 -9.19 4.90
CA CYS A 39 0.73 -8.33 3.71
C CYS A 39 0.38 -6.88 4.06
N SER A 40 -0.57 -6.64 4.96
CA SER A 40 -0.96 -5.28 5.38
C SER A 40 0.16 -4.53 6.11
N SER A 41 1.15 -5.23 6.69
CA SER A 41 2.30 -4.55 7.30
C SER A 41 3.16 -3.79 6.29
N ILE A 42 3.18 -4.22 5.02
CA ILE A 42 3.91 -3.54 3.95
C ILE A 42 3.32 -2.14 3.75
N ASP A 43 2.00 -2.02 3.68
CA ASP A 43 1.33 -0.73 3.50
C ASP A 43 1.50 0.19 4.72
N TRP A 44 1.57 -0.40 5.92
CA TRP A 44 1.82 0.34 7.15
C TRP A 44 3.25 0.91 7.22
N HIS A 45 4.25 0.12 6.85
CA HIS A 45 5.66 0.51 6.91
C HIS A 45 6.13 1.31 5.70
N TYR A 46 5.52 1.08 4.55
CA TYR A 46 5.84 1.71 3.28
C TYR A 46 4.56 2.22 2.61
N PRO A 47 3.88 3.18 3.25
CA PRO A 47 2.67 3.76 2.69
C PRO A 47 3.02 4.31 1.32
N GLU A 48 2.27 3.88 0.30
CA GLU A 48 2.35 4.55 -0.98
C GLU A 48 2.06 6.03 -0.74
N LYS A 49 2.85 6.90 -1.35
CA LYS A 49 2.52 8.32 -1.37
C LYS A 49 1.18 8.42 -2.09
N THR A 50 0.11 8.51 -1.33
CA THR A 50 -1.22 8.75 -1.87
C THR A 50 -1.09 9.94 -2.80
N LYS A 51 -1.33 9.74 -4.09
CA LYS A 51 -1.54 10.86 -5.01
C LYS A 51 -2.70 11.63 -4.41
N SER A 52 -2.39 12.76 -3.79
CA SER A 52 -3.40 13.66 -3.24
C SER A 52 -4.32 14.01 -4.39
N MET A 53 -5.55 13.50 -4.32
CA MET A 53 -6.59 13.89 -5.26
C MET A 53 -6.92 15.35 -4.94
N CYS A 54 -6.47 16.29 -5.77
CA CYS A 54 -6.95 17.66 -5.65
C CYS A 54 -8.45 17.65 -5.92
N LEU A 55 -9.26 17.93 -4.90
CA LEU A 55 -10.61 18.39 -5.13
C LEU A 55 -10.48 19.76 -5.78
N LYS A 56 -10.84 19.90 -7.06
CA LYS A 56 -10.92 21.20 -7.70
C LYS A 56 -12.02 21.99 -7.01
N ASP A 57 -11.64 23.05 -6.30
CA ASP A 57 -12.59 24.08 -5.89
C ASP A 57 -13.20 24.76 -7.13
N LYS A 58 -14.32 25.49 -6.95
CA LYS A 58 -15.02 26.18 -8.05
C LYS A 58 -14.12 27.12 -8.87
N THR A 59 -12.99 27.56 -8.31
CA THR A 59 -11.98 28.41 -8.95
C THR A 59 -10.99 27.65 -9.84
N LYS A 60 -11.03 26.31 -9.87
CA LYS A 60 -10.11 25.41 -10.62
C LYS A 60 -8.64 25.51 -10.20
N GLU A 61 -8.33 26.18 -9.10
CA GLU A 61 -6.97 26.25 -8.55
C GLU A 61 -6.76 25.07 -7.60
N CYS A 62 -5.69 24.27 -7.80
CA CYS A 62 -5.29 23.32 -6.77
C CYS A 62 -4.45 24.07 -5.72
N ASN A 63 -4.96 24.14 -4.49
CA ASN A 63 -4.27 24.76 -3.36
C ASN A 63 -3.11 23.92 -2.81
N LEU A 64 -2.86 22.74 -3.38
CA LEU A 64 -1.80 21.81 -3.01
C LEU A 64 -0.90 21.56 -4.24
N CYS A 65 0.29 22.13 -4.19
CA CYS A 65 1.27 22.18 -5.27
C CYS A 65 1.93 20.82 -5.56
N HIS A 66 1.24 19.94 -6.29
CA HIS A 66 1.83 18.73 -6.90
C HIS A 66 1.26 18.46 -8.30
N GLU A 67 2.05 17.81 -9.16
CA GLU A 67 1.67 17.45 -10.54
C GLU A 67 0.43 16.55 -10.53
N CYS A 68 -0.71 17.11 -10.95
CA CYS A 68 -1.98 16.42 -10.98
C CYS A 68 -2.19 15.78 -12.36
N ASP A 69 -1.70 14.55 -12.52
CA ASP A 69 -1.75 13.80 -13.79
C ASP A 69 -3.15 13.29 -14.19
N VAL A 70 -4.21 13.59 -13.42
CA VAL A 70 -5.55 13.04 -13.68
C VAL A 70 -6.54 14.15 -13.97
N TYR A 71 -6.94 14.28 -15.24
CA TYR A 71 -8.13 15.03 -15.64
C TYR A 71 -9.39 14.30 -15.14
N VAL A 72 -9.75 14.49 -13.88
CA VAL A 72 -11.04 14.04 -13.36
C VAL A 72 -12.13 14.94 -13.95
N LEU A 73 -12.80 14.47 -15.01
CA LEU A 73 -14.09 15.00 -15.40
C LEU A 73 -15.08 14.67 -14.29
N ASN A 74 -15.76 15.71 -13.80
CA ASN A 74 -16.71 15.63 -12.70
C ASN A 74 -17.74 14.51 -12.95
N PRO A 75 -17.86 13.49 -12.08
CA PRO A 75 -18.78 12.36 -12.27
C PRO A 75 -20.25 12.71 -11.99
N SER A 76 -20.58 13.99 -11.84
CA SER A 76 -21.95 14.49 -11.57
C SER A 76 -22.46 15.30 -12.76
N TYR A 77 -22.63 14.63 -13.90
CA TYR A 77 -23.63 14.99 -14.91
C TYR A 77 -24.67 13.88 -14.96
#